data_AF-A0A517WNF0-F1
#
_entry.id   AF-A0A517WNF0-F1
#
_cell.length_a   1.000
_cell.length_b   1.000
_cell.length_c   1.000
_cell.angle_alpha   90.00
_cell.angle_beta   90.00
_cell.angle_gamma   90.00
#
_symmetry.space_group_name_H-M   'P 1'
#
loop_
_entity.id
_entity.type
_entity.pdbx_description
1 polymer ?
#
loop_
_entity_poly.entity_id
_entity_poly.type
_entity_poly.pdbx_seq_one_letter_code
_entity_poly.pdbx_strand_id
1 'polypeptide(L)'
;MYSRSSHTICYSQNQRNFSFSTPKFLIALLISGLATICFSANIQAQSPNDSNSKLINDLLRLLEKSELATRDREYKPSGLELPPTPQLEISRNKISEVRDTLDKFSRDSSSLATNLNRVMYQIPGVRSYIADVLKVRARSSILADKVRRDSDFALIAAEYGEIDQLWRVVSHQLEQVRGLDRESKNLIARMKQLDRKLVELLQTGPQLKRIDLLRQTSAMTNAMSILLEDIDIELSREPKKFELLREGQRVEQRIIQVSNLLIDRQSYDSIKREYLSFRDSWNSFATRLRPYHNRILSRGIQRIVQQDRSIQELLWLPQDGVNLPEIAHLTEALKRDVDEFYRRATLRLLISLPPANYISTSDEFYGTVENLIDTVNHNESTQDLITSFSYIDQSWKEFSTLFHSVESPAALQLLDKVNDSIDALRISLRIEQPSDSINTVKLIVGLEAQSAQLSIVAEQWLATESPSFRRSTQDAIREFSAIAHELHRISLRQPVPMALMRTKSSELFESWFRVHEKISRCETREKYQLQETAVRITQMLMDLRYATK
;
A
#
# COMPACT_ATOMS: atom_id res chain seq x y z
N MET A 1 42.84 43.97 22.72
CA MET A 1 43.85 44.55 23.64
C MET A 1 43.18 44.65 25.01
N TYR A 2 43.77 43.99 26.03
CA TYR A 2 43.41 43.92 27.46
C TYR A 2 42.04 43.31 27.84
N SER A 3 41.87 42.50 28.89
CA SER A 3 42.77 41.70 29.75
C SER A 3 41.91 40.88 30.73
N ARG A 4 42.26 39.59 30.87
CA ARG A 4 42.26 38.71 32.07
C ARG A 4 41.41 39.06 33.30
N SER A 5 40.74 38.04 33.86
CA SER A 5 41.23 37.38 35.09
C SER A 5 40.50 36.06 35.39
N SER A 6 41.31 35.02 35.57
CA SER A 6 41.03 33.69 36.10
C SER A 6 40.76 33.74 37.61
N HIS A 7 40.01 32.79 38.16
CA HIS A 7 40.36 32.16 39.44
C HIS A 7 39.76 30.75 39.58
N THR A 8 40.68 29.81 39.78
CA THR A 8 40.54 28.41 40.15
C THR A 8 40.59 28.31 41.68
N ILE A 9 39.73 27.53 42.33
CA ILE A 9 39.99 26.94 43.66
C ILE A 9 39.45 25.50 43.70
N CYS A 10 40.28 24.62 44.25
CA CYS A 10 40.18 23.17 44.43
C CYS A 10 40.09 22.85 45.94
N TYR A 11 39.96 21.55 46.28
CA TYR A 11 39.92 20.87 47.62
C TYR A 11 38.53 20.75 48.29
N SER A 12 38.10 19.65 48.92
CA SER A 12 38.66 18.30 49.16
C SER A 12 37.65 17.36 49.83
N GLN A 13 37.79 16.06 49.54
CA GLN A 13 37.57 14.82 50.32
C GLN A 13 36.85 14.83 51.69
N ASN A 14 35.90 13.90 51.86
CA ASN A 14 35.90 12.86 52.93
C ASN A 14 34.72 11.88 52.73
N GLN A 15 34.96 10.66 52.24
CA GLN A 15 35.02 9.39 53.00
C GLN A 15 33.94 9.19 54.08
N ARG A 16 33.08 8.17 53.90
CA ARG A 16 32.84 7.12 54.91
C ARG A 16 32.20 5.86 54.31
N ASN A 17 32.88 4.75 54.60
CA ASN A 17 32.54 3.37 54.30
C ASN A 17 31.37 2.87 55.17
N PHE A 18 30.59 1.90 54.67
CA PHE A 18 30.13 0.77 55.49
C PHE A 18 29.93 -0.48 54.62
N SER A 19 30.75 -1.48 54.92
CA SER A 19 30.70 -2.87 54.47
C SER A 19 30.00 -3.75 55.52
N PHE A 20 29.99 -5.07 55.29
CA PHE A 20 29.46 -6.20 56.08
C PHE A 20 28.06 -6.68 55.64
N SER A 21 27.75 -7.97 55.48
CA SER A 21 28.48 -9.24 55.57
C SER A 21 27.52 -10.36 55.16
N THR A 22 27.97 -11.32 54.35
CA THR A 22 27.38 -12.68 54.30
C THR A 22 27.80 -13.47 55.54
N PRO A 23 27.14 -14.58 55.92
CA PRO A 23 27.60 -15.89 55.44
C PRO A 23 26.49 -16.95 55.20
N LYS A 24 26.90 -17.99 54.46
CA LYS A 24 26.18 -19.23 54.12
C LYS A 24 26.28 -20.26 55.27
N PHE A 25 25.31 -21.18 55.38
CA PHE A 25 25.42 -22.65 55.63
C PHE A 25 24.00 -23.19 56.04
N LEU A 26 23.29 -23.98 55.22
CA LEU A 26 23.27 -25.45 55.09
C LEU A 26 22.84 -26.22 56.37
N ILE A 27 21.67 -26.90 56.30
CA ILE A 27 21.22 -28.18 56.91
C ILE A 27 19.73 -28.31 56.49
N ALA A 28 19.32 -29.11 55.50
CA ALA A 28 19.22 -30.57 55.42
C ALA A 28 18.07 -31.21 56.26
N LEU A 29 17.14 -31.81 55.51
CA LEU A 29 16.51 -33.13 55.70
C LEU A 29 15.11 -33.29 56.35
N LEU A 30 14.33 -34.14 55.65
CA LEU A 30 13.17 -34.99 56.01
C LEU A 30 11.78 -34.45 55.60
N ILE A 31 10.85 -35.18 54.96
CA ILE A 31 10.70 -36.56 54.43
C ILE A 31 9.47 -36.54 53.50
N SER A 32 9.52 -37.36 52.43
CA SER A 32 8.45 -38.05 51.63
C SER A 32 7.07 -37.38 51.38
N GLY A 33 6.40 -37.60 50.26
CA GLY A 33 6.61 -38.49 49.13
C GLY A 33 5.31 -38.56 48.35
N LEU A 34 5.39 -38.47 47.03
CA LEU A 34 4.38 -39.02 46.13
C LEU A 34 5.00 -39.14 44.74
N ALA A 35 5.35 -40.37 44.40
CA ALA A 35 5.72 -40.73 43.05
C ALA A 35 4.49 -40.58 42.15
N THR A 36 4.62 -39.83 41.05
CA THR A 36 3.77 -40.02 39.89
C THR A 36 4.65 -39.99 38.65
N ILE A 37 4.42 -41.01 37.84
CA ILE A 37 5.23 -41.49 36.73
C ILE A 37 5.28 -40.47 35.59
N CYS A 38 6.45 -40.39 34.96
CA CYS A 38 6.76 -39.61 33.77
C CYS A 38 5.75 -39.83 32.62
N PHE A 39 5.25 -38.75 32.05
CA PHE A 39 5.08 -38.62 30.60
C PHE A 39 5.79 -37.36 30.16
N SER A 40 7.05 -37.52 29.74
CA SER A 40 7.79 -36.51 28.99
C SER A 40 7.17 -36.41 27.60
N ALA A 41 6.10 -35.62 27.46
CA ALA A 41 5.73 -35.13 26.15
C ALA A 41 6.84 -34.18 25.72
N ASN A 42 7.72 -34.65 24.82
CA ASN A 42 8.55 -33.79 23.99
C ASN A 42 7.61 -32.90 23.17
N ILE A 43 7.20 -31.77 23.75
CA ILE A 43 6.69 -30.63 23.00
C ILE A 43 7.93 -30.03 22.35
N GLN A 44 8.25 -30.57 21.18
CA GLN A 44 9.16 -29.93 20.25
C GLN A 44 8.50 -28.60 19.90
N ALA A 45 9.01 -27.52 20.48
CA ALA A 45 8.58 -26.17 20.19
C ALA A 45 8.77 -25.92 18.69
N GLN A 46 7.71 -26.11 17.91
CA GLN A 46 7.66 -25.67 16.52
C GLN A 46 7.91 -24.16 16.53
N SER A 47 8.98 -23.75 15.87
CA SER A 47 9.26 -22.35 15.60
C SER A 47 8.01 -21.71 14.99
N PRO A 48 7.50 -20.58 15.52
CA PRO A 48 6.32 -19.90 14.98
C PRO A 48 6.49 -19.48 13.49
N ASN A 49 7.70 -19.53 12.93
CA ASN A 49 7.93 -19.28 11.51
C ASN A 49 7.53 -20.44 10.58
N ASP A 50 7.55 -21.70 11.02
CA ASP A 50 7.27 -22.85 10.15
C ASP A 50 5.78 -23.04 9.86
N SER A 51 4.92 -22.81 10.85
CA SER A 51 3.46 -22.83 10.64
C SER A 51 2.98 -21.68 9.75
N ASN A 52 3.71 -20.56 9.76
CA ASN A 52 3.40 -19.39 8.93
C ASN A 52 3.80 -19.58 7.47
N SER A 53 4.99 -20.15 7.20
CA SER A 53 5.43 -20.44 5.84
C SER A 53 4.54 -21.48 5.17
N LYS A 54 4.11 -22.51 5.92
CA LYS A 54 3.18 -23.54 5.44
C LYS A 54 1.83 -22.94 5.02
N LEU A 55 1.25 -22.09 5.88
CA LEU A 55 -0.07 -21.52 5.61
C LEU A 55 -0.05 -20.52 4.44
N ILE A 56 1.04 -19.76 4.28
CA ILE A 56 1.24 -18.91 3.09
C ILE A 56 1.38 -19.76 1.83
N ASN A 57 2.17 -20.84 1.88
CA ASN A 57 2.29 -21.77 0.75
C ASN A 57 0.95 -22.43 0.40
N ASP A 58 0.12 -22.74 1.40
CA ASP A 58 -1.22 -23.28 1.20
C ASP A 58 -2.16 -22.24 0.58
N LEU A 59 -2.15 -20.98 1.04
CA LEU A 59 -2.92 -19.88 0.43
C LEU A 59 -2.46 -19.57 -1.00
N LEU A 60 -1.16 -19.70 -1.28
CA LEU A 60 -0.62 -19.55 -2.63
C LEU A 60 -1.06 -20.67 -3.54
N ARG A 61 -1.07 -21.90 -3.04
CA ARG A 61 -1.61 -23.04 -3.77
C ARG A 61 -3.11 -22.89 -4.02
N LEU A 62 -3.85 -22.26 -3.11
CA LEU A 62 -5.27 -21.94 -3.33
C LEU A 62 -5.44 -20.85 -4.39
N LEU A 63 -4.64 -19.79 -4.34
CA LEU A 63 -4.66 -18.70 -5.32
C LEU A 63 -4.29 -19.22 -6.73
N GLU A 64 -3.29 -20.10 -6.81
CA GLU A 64 -2.91 -20.77 -8.06
C GLU A 64 -4.08 -21.63 -8.61
N LYS A 65 -4.75 -22.41 -7.75
CA LYS A 65 -5.92 -23.21 -8.14
C LYS A 65 -7.12 -22.36 -8.56
N SER A 66 -7.38 -21.23 -7.88
CA SER A 66 -8.53 -20.37 -8.18
C SER A 66 -8.31 -19.55 -9.45
N GLU A 67 -7.09 -19.06 -9.70
CA GLU A 67 -6.69 -18.39 -10.95
C GLU A 67 -6.73 -19.36 -12.15
N LEU A 68 -6.29 -20.61 -11.98
CA LEU A 68 -6.42 -21.65 -13.01
C LEU A 68 -7.89 -21.83 -13.43
N ALA A 69 -8.79 -21.88 -12.45
CA ALA A 69 -10.18 -22.22 -12.71
C ALA A 69 -11.02 -21.04 -13.23
N THR A 70 -10.64 -19.79 -12.95
CA THR A 70 -11.25 -18.59 -13.57
C THR A 70 -10.88 -18.46 -15.05
N ARG A 71 -9.66 -18.86 -15.43
CA ARG A 71 -9.17 -18.77 -16.82
C ARG A 71 -9.82 -19.76 -17.80
N ASP A 72 -10.24 -20.95 -17.35
CA ASP A 72 -10.85 -21.98 -18.21
C ASP A 72 -12.15 -21.53 -18.93
N ARG A 73 -12.74 -20.39 -18.58
CA ARG A 73 -13.97 -19.85 -19.20
C ARG A 73 -13.79 -18.54 -19.98
N GLU A 74 -12.74 -17.75 -19.73
CA GLU A 74 -12.46 -16.53 -20.51
C GLU A 74 -12.10 -16.85 -21.98
N TYR A 75 -11.75 -18.11 -22.28
CA TYR A 75 -11.40 -18.58 -23.63
C TYR A 75 -12.56 -19.16 -24.46
N LYS A 76 -13.81 -18.85 -24.13
CA LYS A 76 -14.91 -18.91 -25.12
C LYS A 76 -15.32 -17.50 -25.50
N PRO A 77 -14.68 -16.87 -26.51
CA PRO A 77 -15.16 -15.59 -27.00
C PRO A 77 -16.63 -15.76 -27.40
N SER A 78 -17.50 -14.93 -26.82
CA SER A 78 -18.80 -14.66 -27.41
C SER A 78 -18.56 -14.28 -28.86
N GLY A 79 -19.32 -14.84 -29.80
CA GLY A 79 -19.09 -14.87 -31.25
C GLY A 79 -19.03 -13.53 -31.99
N LEU A 80 -18.19 -12.61 -31.53
CA LEU A 80 -17.61 -11.53 -32.29
C LEU A 80 -16.31 -12.08 -32.87
N GLU A 81 -16.31 -12.32 -34.17
CA GLU A 81 -15.10 -12.63 -34.94
C GLU A 81 -14.05 -11.56 -34.66
N LEU A 82 -13.07 -11.89 -33.81
CA LEU A 82 -11.81 -11.17 -33.78
C LEU A 82 -11.19 -11.28 -35.18
N PRO A 83 -10.62 -10.18 -35.73
CA PRO A 83 -9.86 -10.28 -36.96
C PRO A 83 -8.79 -11.36 -36.80
N PRO A 84 -8.47 -12.13 -37.86
CA PRO A 84 -7.54 -13.24 -37.77
C PRO A 84 -6.23 -12.76 -37.15
N THR A 85 -5.90 -13.31 -35.99
CA THR A 85 -4.61 -13.08 -35.34
C THR A 85 -3.55 -13.44 -36.38
N PRO A 86 -2.60 -12.54 -36.70
CA PRO A 86 -1.52 -12.89 -37.63
C PRO A 86 -0.85 -14.16 -37.10
N GLN A 87 -0.88 -15.22 -37.90
CA GLN A 87 -0.17 -16.46 -37.57
C GLN A 87 1.30 -16.11 -37.48
N LEU A 88 1.77 -15.95 -36.25
CA LEU A 88 3.19 -15.79 -35.96
C LEU A 88 3.85 -17.12 -36.33
N GLU A 89 4.35 -17.23 -37.57
CA GLU A 89 5.20 -18.33 -38.01
C GLU A 89 6.52 -18.29 -37.22
N ILE A 90 6.49 -18.88 -36.04
CA ILE A 90 7.61 -18.85 -35.11
C ILE A 90 8.35 -20.17 -35.20
N SER A 91 9.62 -20.07 -35.55
CA SER A 91 10.53 -21.21 -35.67
C SER A 91 10.56 -21.99 -34.35
N ARG A 92 10.59 -23.33 -34.42
CA ARG A 92 10.65 -24.22 -33.22
C ARG A 92 11.76 -23.83 -32.22
N ASN A 93 12.87 -23.27 -32.70
CA ASN A 93 13.98 -22.77 -31.87
C ASN A 93 13.58 -21.60 -30.96
N LYS A 94 12.68 -20.73 -31.41
CA LYS A 94 12.15 -19.62 -30.59
C LYS A 94 11.22 -20.14 -29.49
N ILE A 95 10.52 -21.26 -29.71
CA ILE A 95 9.64 -21.87 -28.70
C ILE A 95 10.45 -22.45 -27.53
N SER A 96 11.55 -23.15 -27.80
CA SER A 96 12.45 -23.61 -26.74
C SER A 96 13.06 -22.44 -25.96
N GLU A 97 13.41 -21.35 -26.66
CA GLU A 97 13.95 -20.17 -26.00
C GLU A 97 12.92 -19.44 -25.12
N VAL A 98 11.66 -19.35 -25.57
CA VAL A 98 10.54 -18.84 -24.75
C VAL A 98 10.33 -19.71 -23.52
N ARG A 99 10.32 -21.04 -23.67
CA ARG A 99 10.22 -22.00 -22.55
C ARG A 99 11.31 -21.75 -21.50
N ASP A 100 12.57 -21.73 -21.94
CA ASP A 100 13.71 -21.56 -21.05
C ASP A 100 13.69 -20.20 -20.34
N THR A 101 13.29 -19.15 -21.05
CA THR A 101 13.24 -17.79 -20.51
C THR A 101 12.08 -17.64 -19.52
N LEU A 102 10.92 -18.21 -19.81
CA LEU A 102 9.76 -18.21 -18.91
C LEU A 102 10.00 -19.06 -17.65
N ASP A 103 10.66 -20.22 -17.78
CA ASP A 103 11.06 -21.05 -16.65
C ASP A 103 12.05 -20.33 -15.72
N LYS A 104 12.95 -19.51 -16.28
CA LYS A 104 13.84 -18.65 -15.50
C LYS A 104 13.06 -17.53 -14.82
N PHE A 105 12.14 -16.88 -15.53
CA PHE A 105 11.30 -15.82 -14.97
C PHE A 105 10.44 -16.33 -13.81
N SER A 106 9.81 -17.49 -13.95
CA SER A 106 9.03 -18.13 -12.89
C SER A 106 9.87 -18.46 -11.65
N ARG A 107 11.09 -19.00 -11.85
CA ARG A 107 12.03 -19.25 -10.76
C ARG A 107 12.45 -17.97 -10.03
N ASP A 108 12.86 -16.94 -10.78
CA ASP A 108 13.27 -15.65 -10.20
C ASP A 108 12.10 -14.96 -9.47
N SER A 109 10.88 -15.06 -9.99
CA SER A 109 9.67 -14.54 -9.31
C SER A 109 9.39 -15.25 -7.98
N SER A 110 9.66 -16.56 -7.93
CA SER A 110 9.53 -17.35 -6.70
C SER A 110 10.60 -16.96 -5.68
N SER A 111 11.85 -16.81 -6.11
CA SER A 111 12.93 -16.32 -5.25
C SER A 111 12.68 -14.90 -4.75
N LEU A 112 12.16 -14.02 -5.60
CA LEU A 112 11.78 -12.65 -5.20
C LEU A 112 10.69 -12.67 -4.14
N ALA A 113 9.63 -13.45 -4.32
CA ALA A 113 8.56 -13.59 -3.34
C ALA A 113 9.10 -14.08 -1.97
N THR A 114 9.99 -15.07 -1.97
CA THR A 114 10.60 -15.59 -0.72
C THR A 114 11.47 -14.54 -0.05
N ASN A 115 12.29 -13.81 -0.82
CA ASN A 115 13.18 -12.77 -0.28
C ASN A 115 12.40 -11.59 0.27
N LEU A 116 11.40 -11.09 -0.46
CA LEU A 116 10.51 -10.03 -0.01
C LEU A 116 9.76 -10.43 1.26
N ASN A 117 9.23 -11.65 1.34
CA ASN A 117 8.56 -12.16 2.53
C ASN A 117 9.48 -12.20 3.77
N ARG A 118 10.79 -12.45 3.58
CA ARG A 118 11.79 -12.40 4.68
C ARG A 118 12.02 -10.98 5.19
N VAL A 119 12.16 -10.00 4.28
CA VAL A 119 12.49 -8.61 4.64
C VAL A 119 11.27 -7.74 4.94
N MET A 120 10.06 -8.23 4.65
CA MET A 120 8.78 -7.52 4.85
C MET A 120 8.56 -7.03 6.29
N TYR A 121 9.11 -7.73 7.29
CA TYR A 121 9.02 -7.27 8.69
C TYR A 121 9.96 -6.12 9.01
N GLN A 122 11.05 -5.99 8.26
CA GLN A 122 12.06 -4.94 8.43
C GLN A 122 11.73 -3.70 7.60
N ILE A 123 11.04 -3.88 6.48
CA ILE A 123 10.71 -2.83 5.51
C ILE A 123 9.19 -2.78 5.31
N PRO A 124 8.47 -1.89 6.00
CA PRO A 124 7.01 -1.79 5.91
C PRO A 124 6.48 -1.61 4.48
N GLY A 125 7.18 -0.87 3.61
CA GLY A 125 6.79 -0.65 2.21
C GLY A 125 6.55 -1.90 1.39
N VAL A 126 7.33 -2.95 1.64
CA VAL A 126 7.22 -4.23 0.92
C VAL A 126 5.86 -4.88 1.13
N ARG A 127 5.19 -4.63 2.27
CA ARG A 127 3.89 -5.24 2.62
C ARG A 127 2.80 -4.93 1.60
N SER A 128 2.79 -3.72 1.07
CA SER A 128 1.76 -3.28 0.12
C SER A 128 1.85 -3.98 -1.25
N TYR A 129 3.04 -4.51 -1.59
CA TYR A 129 3.32 -5.08 -2.91
C TYR A 129 3.42 -6.61 -2.91
N ILE A 130 3.49 -7.25 -1.74
CA ILE A 130 3.71 -8.70 -1.64
C ILE A 130 2.59 -9.49 -2.34
N ALA A 131 1.33 -9.06 -2.20
CA ALA A 131 0.20 -9.72 -2.84
C ALA A 131 0.33 -9.73 -4.37
N ASP A 132 0.78 -8.63 -4.96
CA ASP A 132 0.93 -8.53 -6.41
C ASP A 132 2.16 -9.30 -6.92
N VAL A 133 3.26 -9.34 -6.15
CA VAL A 133 4.41 -10.21 -6.45
C VAL A 133 3.99 -11.69 -6.45
N LEU A 134 3.15 -12.09 -5.49
CA LEU A 134 2.64 -13.44 -5.40
C LEU A 134 1.72 -13.80 -6.57
N LYS A 135 0.93 -12.84 -7.07
CA LYS A 135 0.15 -13.01 -8.31
C LYS A 135 1.05 -13.19 -9.54
N VAL A 136 2.11 -12.37 -9.69
CA VAL A 136 3.10 -12.54 -10.77
C VAL A 136 3.73 -13.94 -10.71
N ARG A 137 4.08 -14.39 -9.50
CA ARG A 137 4.62 -15.73 -9.27
C ARG A 137 3.65 -16.84 -9.68
N ALA A 138 2.40 -16.78 -9.20
CA ALA A 138 1.39 -17.80 -9.50
C ALA A 138 1.13 -17.87 -11.00
N ARG A 139 0.89 -16.73 -11.66
CA ARG A 139 0.60 -16.66 -13.09
C ARG A 139 1.78 -17.11 -13.95
N SER A 140 3.02 -16.73 -13.59
CA SER A 140 4.21 -17.18 -14.32
C SER A 140 4.48 -18.68 -14.15
N SER A 141 4.20 -19.26 -12.98
CA SER A 141 4.29 -20.71 -12.74
C SER A 141 3.27 -21.48 -13.58
N ILE A 142 2.00 -21.03 -13.57
CA ILE A 142 0.93 -21.62 -14.38
C ILE A 142 1.29 -21.58 -15.87
N LEU A 143 1.73 -20.41 -16.36
CA LEU A 143 2.10 -20.26 -17.77
C LEU A 143 3.31 -21.13 -18.12
N ALA A 144 4.33 -21.20 -17.27
CA ALA A 144 5.50 -22.06 -17.48
C ALA A 144 5.10 -23.53 -17.61
N ASP A 145 4.24 -24.04 -16.74
CA ASP A 145 3.72 -25.40 -16.82
C ASP A 145 2.84 -25.64 -18.04
N LYS A 146 2.05 -24.64 -18.46
CA LYS A 146 1.20 -24.71 -19.66
C LYS A 146 2.02 -24.76 -20.94
N VAL A 147 3.05 -23.92 -21.07
CA VAL A 147 3.95 -23.88 -22.24
C VAL A 147 4.72 -25.19 -22.42
N ARG A 148 4.90 -25.98 -21.34
CA ARG A 148 5.47 -27.33 -21.43
C ARG A 148 4.51 -28.35 -22.06
N ARG A 149 3.20 -28.16 -21.88
CA ARG A 149 2.15 -29.08 -22.34
C ARG A 149 1.57 -28.68 -23.70
N ASP A 150 1.47 -27.38 -23.95
CA ASP A 150 0.84 -26.80 -25.13
C ASP A 150 1.86 -26.05 -25.98
N SER A 151 1.59 -25.93 -27.28
CA SER A 151 2.45 -25.26 -28.26
C SER A 151 1.76 -24.08 -28.95
N ASP A 152 0.53 -23.72 -28.57
CA ASP A 152 -0.16 -22.54 -29.12
C ASP A 152 0.51 -21.24 -28.65
N PHE A 153 1.31 -20.67 -29.54
CA PHE A 153 2.08 -19.47 -29.28
C PHE A 153 1.22 -18.21 -29.14
N ALA A 154 0.11 -18.11 -29.88
CA ALA A 154 -0.76 -16.92 -29.81
C ALA A 154 -1.43 -16.83 -28.44
N LEU A 155 -1.83 -17.98 -27.90
CA LEU A 155 -2.38 -18.09 -26.56
C LEU A 155 -1.33 -17.75 -25.49
N ILE A 156 -0.11 -18.28 -25.61
CA ILE A 156 1.00 -17.97 -24.69
C ILE A 156 1.32 -16.48 -24.69
N ALA A 157 1.35 -15.84 -25.86
CA ALA A 157 1.60 -14.42 -26.02
C ALA A 157 0.53 -13.56 -25.32
N ALA A 158 -0.75 -13.92 -25.47
CA ALA A 158 -1.86 -13.23 -24.80
C ALA A 158 -1.78 -13.37 -23.27
N GLU A 159 -1.56 -14.59 -22.76
CA GLU A 159 -1.46 -14.84 -21.32
C GLU A 159 -0.23 -14.18 -20.69
N TYR A 160 0.89 -14.16 -21.42
CA TYR A 160 2.09 -13.44 -20.98
C TYR A 160 1.85 -11.92 -20.93
N GLY A 161 1.03 -11.36 -21.82
CA GLY A 161 0.70 -9.93 -21.81
C GLY A 161 0.09 -9.45 -20.49
N GLU A 162 -0.70 -10.29 -19.81
CA GLU A 162 -1.20 -9.97 -18.46
C GLU A 162 -0.10 -9.99 -17.39
N ILE A 163 0.85 -10.93 -17.52
CA ILE A 163 1.99 -11.05 -16.60
C ILE A 163 2.93 -9.84 -16.77
N ASP A 164 3.26 -9.48 -18.01
CA ASP A 164 4.04 -8.27 -18.36
C ASP A 164 3.40 -7.02 -17.75
N GLN A 165 2.09 -6.84 -17.95
CA GLN A 165 1.35 -5.70 -17.41
C GLN A 165 1.43 -5.61 -15.88
N LEU A 166 1.23 -6.73 -15.18
CA LEU A 166 1.29 -6.78 -13.72
C LEU A 166 2.73 -6.57 -13.21
N TRP A 167 3.69 -7.28 -13.81
CA TRP A 167 5.09 -7.24 -13.42
C TRP A 167 5.71 -5.85 -13.63
N ARG A 168 5.37 -5.12 -14.69
CA ARG A 168 5.87 -3.76 -14.90
C ARG A 168 5.46 -2.80 -13.81
N VAL A 169 4.20 -2.85 -13.37
CA VAL A 169 3.71 -2.02 -12.25
C VAL A 169 4.44 -2.38 -10.97
N VAL A 170 4.47 -3.67 -10.63
CA VAL A 170 5.09 -4.17 -9.40
C VAL A 170 6.59 -3.88 -9.36
N SER A 171 7.30 -4.14 -10.46
CA SER A 171 8.75 -3.92 -10.54
C SER A 171 9.11 -2.44 -10.45
N HIS A 172 8.27 -1.55 -10.98
CA HIS A 172 8.45 -0.11 -10.84
C HIS A 172 8.20 0.35 -9.40
N GLN A 173 7.15 -0.16 -8.74
CA GLN A 173 6.86 0.15 -7.34
C GLN A 173 7.95 -0.36 -6.40
N LEU A 174 8.39 -1.61 -6.57
CA LEU A 174 9.46 -2.21 -5.76
C LEU A 174 10.81 -1.50 -5.88
N GLU A 175 11.12 -0.91 -7.04
CA GLU A 175 12.33 -0.10 -7.20
C GLU A 175 12.29 1.20 -6.38
N GLN A 176 11.09 1.70 -6.09
CA GLN A 176 10.91 2.90 -5.27
C GLN A 176 10.94 2.58 -3.77
N VAL A 177 10.78 1.31 -3.38
CA VAL A 177 10.83 0.90 -1.97
C VAL A 177 12.24 1.09 -1.43
N ARG A 178 12.34 1.90 -0.36
CA ARG A 178 13.60 2.19 0.31
C ARG A 178 14.03 1.03 1.20
N GLY A 179 15.35 0.87 1.40
CA GLY A 179 15.90 -0.17 2.27
C GLY A 179 15.92 -1.58 1.66
N LEU A 180 15.45 -1.76 0.42
CA LEU A 180 15.43 -3.06 -0.22
C LEU A 180 16.85 -3.64 -0.35
N ASP A 181 17.00 -4.90 0.03
CA ASP A 181 18.27 -5.61 0.03
C ASP A 181 18.82 -5.77 -1.40
N ARG A 182 20.15 -5.86 -1.51
CA ARG A 182 20.83 -5.94 -2.81
C ARG A 182 20.41 -7.18 -3.62
N GLU A 183 20.07 -8.27 -2.94
CA GLU A 183 19.64 -9.51 -3.59
C GLU A 183 18.27 -9.34 -4.28
N SER A 184 17.29 -8.77 -3.58
CA SER A 184 15.98 -8.44 -4.15
C SER A 184 16.10 -7.44 -5.32
N LYS A 185 16.94 -6.40 -5.19
CA LYS A 185 17.23 -5.47 -6.30
C LYS A 185 17.80 -6.18 -7.53
N ASN A 186 18.73 -7.11 -7.32
CA ASN A 186 19.32 -7.92 -8.40
C ASN A 186 18.29 -8.87 -9.04
N LEU A 187 17.36 -9.44 -8.26
CA LEU A 187 16.26 -10.26 -8.78
C LEU A 187 15.31 -9.43 -9.64
N ILE A 188 14.91 -8.24 -9.18
CA ILE A 188 14.06 -7.32 -9.95
C ILE A 188 14.74 -6.95 -11.29
N ALA A 189 16.02 -6.61 -11.25
CA ALA A 189 16.78 -6.28 -12.46
C ALA A 189 16.87 -7.46 -13.45
N ARG A 190 17.13 -8.67 -12.96
CA ARG A 190 17.15 -9.89 -13.79
C ARG A 190 15.78 -10.21 -14.39
N MET A 191 14.73 -10.15 -13.59
CA MET A 191 13.37 -10.36 -14.07
C MET A 191 12.97 -9.32 -15.12
N LYS A 192 13.38 -8.05 -14.99
CA LYS A 192 13.17 -7.03 -16.04
C LYS A 192 13.91 -7.36 -17.35
N GLN A 193 15.10 -7.94 -17.28
CA GLN A 193 15.83 -8.38 -18.48
C GLN A 193 15.14 -9.57 -19.14
N LEU A 194 14.70 -10.55 -18.36
CA LEU A 194 13.94 -11.71 -18.85
C LEU A 194 12.60 -11.29 -19.46
N ASP A 195 11.93 -10.31 -18.85
CA ASP A 195 10.67 -9.76 -19.34
C ASP A 195 10.82 -9.09 -20.71
N ARG A 196 11.83 -8.22 -20.87
CA ARG A 196 12.15 -7.61 -22.18
C ARG A 196 12.45 -8.67 -23.24
N LYS A 197 13.17 -9.72 -22.87
CA LYS A 197 13.48 -10.83 -23.77
C LYS A 197 12.22 -11.61 -24.15
N LEU A 198 11.32 -11.88 -23.22
CA LEU A 198 10.04 -12.54 -23.50
C LEU A 198 9.15 -11.68 -24.39
N VAL A 199 9.06 -10.38 -24.14
CA VAL A 199 8.35 -9.42 -25.00
C VAL A 199 8.90 -9.42 -26.44
N GLU A 200 10.22 -9.43 -26.60
CA GLU A 200 10.86 -9.50 -27.93
C GLU A 200 10.57 -10.83 -28.64
N LEU A 201 10.69 -11.95 -27.91
CA LEU A 201 10.46 -13.28 -28.45
C LEU A 201 8.98 -13.53 -28.82
N LEU A 202 8.06 -13.03 -27.99
CA LEU A 202 6.62 -13.14 -28.17
C LEU A 202 6.05 -12.09 -29.14
N GLN A 203 6.87 -11.10 -29.53
CA GLN A 203 6.47 -9.95 -30.35
C GLN A 203 5.26 -9.19 -29.77
N THR A 204 5.07 -9.27 -28.47
CA THR A 204 3.99 -8.60 -27.76
C THR A 204 4.43 -7.19 -27.40
N GLY A 205 3.85 -6.17 -28.05
CA GLY A 205 4.08 -4.78 -27.65
C GLY A 205 3.69 -4.55 -26.16
N PRO A 206 4.25 -3.53 -25.49
CA PRO A 206 3.97 -3.27 -24.08
C PRO A 206 2.47 -3.10 -23.81
N GLN A 207 1.90 -3.90 -22.91
CA GLN A 207 0.45 -3.93 -22.68
C GLN A 207 0.04 -2.89 -21.64
N LEU A 208 -0.55 -1.79 -22.10
CA LEU A 208 -1.09 -0.73 -21.24
C LEU A 208 -2.44 -1.12 -20.62
N LYS A 209 -2.64 -0.77 -19.33
CA LYS A 209 -3.97 -0.80 -18.67
C LYS A 209 -4.88 0.30 -19.25
N ARG A 210 -5.28 0.20 -20.52
CA ARG A 210 -5.97 1.31 -21.24
C ARG A 210 -7.27 1.74 -20.55
N ILE A 211 -8.06 0.81 -20.01
CA ILE A 211 -9.30 1.14 -19.30
C ILE A 211 -9.01 1.94 -18.03
N ASP A 212 -8.02 1.50 -17.23
CA ASP A 212 -7.63 2.24 -16.03
C ASP A 212 -7.04 3.61 -16.38
N LEU A 213 -6.19 3.68 -17.41
CA LEU A 213 -5.63 4.94 -17.90
C LEU A 213 -6.72 5.88 -18.41
N LEU A 214 -7.72 5.39 -19.14
CA LEU A 214 -8.87 6.18 -19.58
C LEU A 214 -9.69 6.70 -18.41
N ARG A 215 -9.92 5.86 -17.39
CA ARG A 215 -10.59 6.28 -16.16
C ARG A 215 -9.82 7.37 -15.42
N GLN A 216 -8.50 7.20 -15.25
CA GLN A 216 -7.67 8.18 -14.54
C GLN A 216 -7.49 9.48 -15.34
N THR A 217 -7.32 9.41 -16.66
CA THR A 217 -7.27 10.61 -17.52
C THR A 217 -8.60 11.35 -17.53
N SER A 218 -9.73 10.64 -17.50
CA SER A 218 -11.06 11.27 -17.37
C SER A 218 -11.26 11.94 -16.01
N ALA A 219 -10.82 11.29 -14.92
CA ALA A 219 -10.83 11.88 -13.58
C ALA A 219 -9.94 13.12 -13.49
N MET A 220 -8.78 13.10 -14.18
CA MET A 220 -7.87 14.24 -14.30
C MET A 220 -8.52 15.42 -15.04
N THR A 221 -9.15 15.17 -16.20
CA THR A 221 -9.87 16.20 -16.96
C THR A 221 -10.97 16.85 -16.11
N ASN A 222 -11.75 16.04 -15.39
CA ASN A 222 -12.76 16.57 -14.47
C ASN A 222 -12.15 17.42 -13.34
N ALA A 223 -11.04 16.96 -12.74
CA ALA A 223 -10.33 17.73 -11.71
C ALA A 223 -9.80 19.07 -12.24
N MET A 224 -9.33 19.10 -13.50
CA MET A 224 -8.93 20.33 -14.19
C MET A 224 -10.13 21.26 -14.42
N SER A 225 -11.26 20.76 -14.93
CA SER A 225 -12.47 21.57 -15.13
C SER A 225 -12.94 22.22 -13.83
N ILE A 226 -13.00 21.45 -12.73
CA ILE A 226 -13.35 21.97 -11.41
C ILE A 226 -12.36 23.05 -10.96
N LEU A 227 -11.05 22.85 -11.15
CA LEU A 227 -10.06 23.87 -10.81
C LEU A 227 -10.24 25.15 -11.65
N LEU A 228 -10.60 25.04 -12.94
CA LEU A 228 -10.88 26.20 -13.78
C LEU A 228 -12.12 26.96 -13.32
N GLU A 229 -13.18 26.26 -12.93
CA GLU A 229 -14.36 26.87 -12.31
C GLU A 229 -14.00 27.57 -10.99
N ASP A 230 -13.20 26.92 -10.15
CA ASP A 230 -12.72 27.50 -8.90
C ASP A 230 -11.87 28.76 -9.15
N ILE A 231 -11.01 28.79 -10.18
CA ILE A 231 -10.28 29.99 -10.60
C ILE A 231 -11.24 31.08 -11.06
N ASP A 232 -12.28 30.72 -11.81
CA ASP A 232 -13.27 31.67 -12.31
C ASP A 232 -14.00 32.37 -11.16
N ILE A 233 -14.40 31.60 -10.15
CA ILE A 233 -15.12 32.10 -8.98
C ILE A 233 -14.17 32.87 -8.05
N GLU A 234 -13.10 32.24 -7.59
CA GLU A 234 -12.26 32.74 -6.51
C GLU A 234 -11.37 33.91 -6.94
N LEU A 235 -10.91 33.94 -8.20
CA LEU A 235 -10.07 35.02 -8.72
C LEU A 235 -10.88 36.06 -9.51
N SER A 236 -12.19 36.17 -9.25
CA SER A 236 -13.09 37.12 -9.94
C SER A 236 -12.60 38.58 -9.95
N ARG A 237 -11.80 38.99 -8.95
CA ARG A 237 -11.30 40.36 -8.79
C ARG A 237 -9.87 40.56 -9.32
N GLU A 238 -9.20 39.49 -9.74
CA GLU A 238 -7.81 39.54 -10.17
C GLU A 238 -7.70 39.94 -11.65
N PRO A 239 -6.84 40.91 -12.01
CA PRO A 239 -6.69 41.36 -13.40
C PRO A 239 -6.12 40.27 -14.32
N LYS A 240 -5.41 39.28 -13.77
CA LYS A 240 -4.80 38.16 -14.50
C LYS A 240 -5.72 36.95 -14.69
N LYS A 241 -6.96 37.01 -14.20
CA LYS A 241 -7.93 35.91 -14.25
C LYS A 241 -8.08 35.29 -15.65
N PHE A 242 -8.35 36.12 -16.66
CA PHE A 242 -8.57 35.63 -18.03
C PHE A 242 -7.32 34.99 -18.64
N GLU A 243 -6.13 35.45 -18.27
CA GLU A 243 -4.88 34.84 -18.71
C GLU A 243 -4.72 33.45 -18.10
N LEU A 244 -4.96 33.32 -16.79
CA LEU A 244 -4.89 32.04 -16.07
C LEU A 244 -5.94 31.04 -16.58
N LEU A 245 -7.19 31.48 -16.81
CA LEU A 245 -8.23 30.62 -17.36
C LEU A 245 -7.86 30.10 -18.76
N ARG A 246 -7.35 30.97 -19.63
CA ARG A 246 -6.92 30.58 -20.98
C ARG A 246 -5.73 29.61 -20.94
N GLU A 247 -4.76 29.85 -20.05
CA GLU A 247 -3.63 28.94 -19.87
C GLU A 247 -4.09 27.58 -19.32
N GLY A 248 -4.95 27.59 -18.31
CA GLY A 248 -5.50 26.38 -17.72
C GLY A 248 -6.34 25.56 -18.70
N GLN A 249 -7.16 26.20 -19.55
CA GLN A 249 -7.87 25.54 -20.65
C GLN A 249 -6.90 24.86 -21.63
N ARG A 250 -5.75 25.48 -21.94
CA ARG A 250 -4.73 24.83 -22.81
C ARG A 250 -4.15 23.58 -22.16
N VAL A 251 -3.93 23.60 -20.85
CA VAL A 251 -3.46 22.43 -20.10
C VAL A 251 -4.53 21.33 -20.09
N GLU A 252 -5.79 21.68 -19.88
CA GLU A 252 -6.93 20.76 -19.95
C GLU A 252 -7.05 20.10 -21.35
N GLN A 253 -6.93 20.89 -22.42
CA GLN A 253 -6.97 20.33 -23.78
C GLN A 253 -5.87 19.30 -24.04
N ARG A 254 -4.69 19.43 -23.41
CA ARG A 254 -3.61 18.44 -23.54
C ARG A 254 -3.95 17.11 -22.85
N ILE A 255 -4.57 17.12 -21.67
CA ILE A 255 -4.99 15.85 -21.05
C ILE A 255 -6.12 15.18 -21.84
N ILE A 256 -7.01 15.96 -22.47
CA ILE A 256 -8.01 15.43 -23.40
C ILE A 256 -7.32 14.75 -24.61
N GLN A 257 -6.24 15.34 -25.14
CA GLN A 257 -5.46 14.72 -26.21
C GLN A 257 -4.84 13.38 -25.78
N VAL A 258 -4.31 13.27 -24.56
CA VAL A 258 -3.84 11.99 -24.01
C VAL A 258 -4.98 10.95 -23.98
N SER A 259 -6.17 11.35 -23.55
CA SER A 259 -7.36 10.46 -23.55
C SER A 259 -7.72 10.00 -24.96
N ASN A 260 -7.70 10.89 -25.95
CA ASN A 260 -7.97 10.53 -27.34
C ASN A 260 -6.95 9.54 -27.90
N LEU A 261 -5.65 9.73 -27.61
CA LEU A 261 -4.61 8.77 -28.02
C LEU A 261 -4.83 7.38 -27.40
N LEU A 262 -5.37 7.31 -26.18
CA LEU A 262 -5.73 6.06 -25.52
C LEU A 262 -6.93 5.38 -26.19
N ILE A 263 -7.97 6.15 -26.57
CA ILE A 263 -9.15 5.66 -27.30
C ILE A 263 -8.74 5.12 -28.67
N ASP A 264 -7.89 5.85 -29.40
CA ASP A 264 -7.38 5.49 -30.72
C ASP A 264 -6.37 4.33 -30.70
N ARG A 265 -6.09 3.77 -29.50
CA ARG A 265 -5.16 2.66 -29.27
C ARG A 265 -3.76 2.91 -29.84
N GLN A 266 -3.30 4.15 -29.77
CA GLN A 266 -1.98 4.56 -30.24
C GLN A 266 -0.85 3.86 -29.48
N SER A 267 0.36 3.97 -30.02
CA SER A 267 1.56 3.38 -29.42
C SER A 267 1.84 3.95 -28.02
N TYR A 268 2.48 3.15 -27.17
CA TYR A 268 2.92 3.56 -25.84
C TYR A 268 3.76 4.85 -25.87
N ASP A 269 4.72 4.94 -26.81
CA ASP A 269 5.63 6.08 -26.90
C ASP A 269 4.90 7.37 -27.28
N SER A 270 3.86 7.29 -28.13
CA SER A 270 3.01 8.43 -28.45
C SER A 270 2.25 8.92 -27.22
N ILE A 271 1.61 8.00 -26.49
CA ILE A 271 0.85 8.32 -25.27
C ILE A 271 1.77 8.93 -24.21
N LYS A 272 2.93 8.30 -23.97
CA LYS A 272 3.94 8.76 -23.02
C LYS A 272 4.44 10.16 -23.35
N ARG A 273 4.77 10.43 -24.62
CA ARG A 273 5.26 11.75 -25.04
C ARG A 273 4.23 12.84 -24.81
N GLU A 274 2.99 12.60 -25.18
CA GLU A 274 1.92 13.57 -24.98
C GLU A 274 1.65 13.83 -23.49
N TYR A 275 1.64 12.76 -22.69
CA TYR A 275 1.48 12.88 -21.25
C TYR A 275 2.60 13.68 -20.57
N LEU A 276 3.87 13.47 -20.96
CA LEU A 276 4.98 14.27 -20.45
C LEU A 276 4.81 15.75 -20.82
N SER A 277 4.33 16.04 -22.04
CA SER A 277 4.06 17.42 -22.48
C SER A 277 2.92 18.09 -21.70
N PHE A 278 1.88 17.32 -21.36
CA PHE A 278 0.83 17.76 -20.42
C PHE A 278 1.45 18.11 -19.06
N ARG A 279 2.26 17.21 -18.50
CA ARG A 279 2.85 17.35 -17.16
C ARG A 279 3.73 18.60 -17.04
N ASP A 280 4.55 18.88 -18.04
CA ASP A 280 5.39 20.08 -18.06
C ASP A 280 4.54 21.36 -18.07
N SER A 281 3.46 21.35 -18.86
CA SER A 281 2.52 22.47 -18.94
C SER A 281 1.75 22.66 -17.62
N TRP A 282 1.31 21.57 -17.01
CA TRP A 282 0.66 21.56 -15.70
C TRP A 282 1.58 22.11 -14.62
N ASN A 283 2.83 21.67 -14.53
CA ASN A 283 3.77 22.14 -13.51
C ASN A 283 4.04 23.64 -13.61
N SER A 284 4.18 24.17 -14.83
CA SER A 284 4.29 25.61 -15.06
C SER A 284 3.03 26.36 -14.60
N PHE A 285 1.85 25.85 -14.96
CA PHE A 285 0.57 26.46 -14.59
C PHE A 285 0.33 26.42 -13.07
N ALA A 286 0.55 25.28 -12.42
CA ALA A 286 0.41 25.10 -10.98
C ALA A 286 1.34 26.06 -10.20
N THR A 287 2.56 26.28 -10.69
CA THR A 287 3.51 27.25 -10.09
C THR A 287 2.97 28.67 -10.11
N ARG A 288 2.24 29.06 -11.16
CA ARG A 288 1.60 30.38 -11.27
C ARG A 288 0.38 30.52 -10.36
N LEU A 289 -0.28 29.43 -10.00
CA LEU A 289 -1.45 29.45 -9.10
C LEU A 289 -1.07 29.52 -7.62
N ARG A 290 0.10 29.03 -7.23
CA ARG A 290 0.56 28.99 -5.82
C ARG A 290 0.55 30.35 -5.11
N PRO A 291 0.97 31.48 -5.71
CA PRO A 291 1.02 32.78 -5.03
C PRO A 291 -0.34 33.37 -4.62
N TYR A 292 -1.46 32.86 -5.14
CA TYR A 292 -2.79 33.38 -4.79
C TYR A 292 -3.30 32.89 -3.42
N HIS A 293 -2.60 31.93 -2.80
CA HIS A 293 -2.85 31.48 -1.43
C HIS A 293 -4.32 31.12 -1.12
N ASN A 294 -5.05 30.61 -2.11
CA ASN A 294 -6.45 30.23 -1.95
C ASN A 294 -6.56 28.73 -1.64
N ARG A 295 -7.24 28.40 -0.53
CA ARG A 295 -7.44 27.01 -0.08
C ARG A 295 -8.15 26.14 -1.12
N ILE A 296 -9.14 26.68 -1.81
CA ILE A 296 -9.91 25.93 -2.82
C ILE A 296 -8.98 25.57 -3.98
N LEU A 297 -8.17 26.52 -4.44
CA LEU A 297 -7.17 26.29 -5.49
C LEU A 297 -6.10 25.28 -5.04
N SER A 298 -5.58 25.39 -3.82
CA SER A 298 -4.62 24.42 -3.28
C SER A 298 -5.20 23.00 -3.24
N ARG A 299 -6.47 22.84 -2.86
CA ARG A 299 -7.16 21.55 -2.88
C ARG A 299 -7.32 21.01 -4.30
N GLY A 300 -7.67 21.87 -5.26
CA GLY A 300 -7.76 21.51 -6.67
C GLY A 300 -6.41 21.02 -7.22
N ILE A 301 -5.33 21.75 -6.94
CA ILE A 301 -3.95 21.39 -7.30
C ILE A 301 -3.58 20.03 -6.69
N GLN A 302 -3.85 19.80 -5.40
CA GLN A 302 -3.55 18.52 -4.75
C GLN A 302 -4.30 17.34 -5.37
N ARG A 303 -5.59 17.51 -5.70
CA ARG A 303 -6.37 16.46 -6.40
C ARG A 303 -5.73 16.09 -7.72
N ILE A 304 -5.30 17.09 -8.50
CA ILE A 304 -4.62 16.88 -9.78
C ILE A 304 -3.29 16.16 -9.57
N VAL A 305 -2.48 16.56 -8.59
CA VAL A 305 -1.22 15.87 -8.27
C VAL A 305 -1.46 14.40 -7.88
N GLN A 306 -2.53 14.11 -7.12
CA GLN A 306 -2.87 12.72 -6.77
C GLN A 306 -3.24 11.88 -8.01
N GLN A 307 -4.00 12.46 -8.95
CA GLN A 307 -4.32 11.80 -10.21
C GLN A 307 -3.08 11.64 -11.10
N ASP A 308 -2.20 12.63 -11.12
CA ASP A 308 -0.95 12.61 -11.89
C ASP A 308 -0.07 11.44 -11.45
N ARG A 309 0.09 11.24 -10.14
CA ARG A 309 0.83 10.08 -9.59
C ARG A 309 0.22 8.76 -10.04
N SER A 310 -1.10 8.64 -10.01
CA SER A 310 -1.82 7.44 -10.44
C SER A 310 -1.60 7.14 -11.92
N ILE A 311 -1.60 8.17 -12.78
CA ILE A 311 -1.34 8.01 -14.22
C ILE A 311 0.14 7.68 -14.49
N GLN A 312 1.08 8.33 -13.80
CA GLN A 312 2.51 8.04 -13.90
C GLN A 312 2.83 6.58 -13.52
N GLU A 313 2.19 6.04 -12.48
CA GLU A 313 2.31 4.62 -12.12
C GLU A 313 1.83 3.70 -13.24
N LEU A 314 0.67 4.00 -13.83
CA LEU A 314 0.10 3.22 -14.92
C LEU A 314 0.92 3.32 -16.23
N LEU A 315 1.60 4.45 -16.44
CA LEU A 315 2.50 4.67 -17.58
C LEU A 315 3.95 4.22 -17.32
N TRP A 316 4.25 3.71 -16.13
CA TRP A 316 5.60 3.30 -15.71
C TRP A 316 6.63 4.41 -15.86
N LEU A 317 6.23 5.65 -15.59
CA LEU A 317 7.14 6.79 -15.59
C LEU A 317 7.85 6.88 -14.25
N PRO A 318 9.17 7.16 -14.25
CA PRO A 318 9.85 7.46 -13.01
C PRO A 318 9.12 8.64 -12.37
N GLN A 319 8.57 8.39 -11.19
CA GLN A 319 8.01 9.45 -10.37
C GLN A 319 9.19 10.32 -9.99
N ASP A 320 9.35 11.46 -10.66
CA ASP A 320 10.49 12.35 -10.46
C ASP A 320 10.71 12.57 -8.96
N GLY A 321 11.99 12.71 -8.58
CA GLY A 321 12.40 12.87 -7.19
C GLY A 321 11.56 13.92 -6.45
N VAL A 322 11.58 13.85 -5.11
CA VAL A 322 10.84 14.74 -4.22
C VAL A 322 10.71 16.16 -4.79
N ASN A 323 9.48 16.57 -5.13
CA ASN A 323 9.21 17.87 -5.74
C ASN A 323 9.43 18.95 -4.68
N LEU A 324 10.68 19.41 -4.52
CA LEU A 324 11.09 20.41 -3.54
C LEU A 324 10.19 21.65 -3.55
N PRO A 325 9.78 22.22 -4.71
CA PRO A 325 8.79 23.30 -4.76
C PRO A 325 7.42 22.95 -4.16
N GLU A 326 6.95 21.70 -4.31
CA GLU A 326 5.70 21.24 -3.69
C GLU A 326 5.86 21.09 -2.19
N ILE A 327 6.98 20.53 -1.73
CA ILE A 327 7.29 20.43 -0.30
C ILE A 327 7.39 21.80 0.35
N ALA A 328 8.12 22.74 -0.25
CA ALA A 328 8.22 24.11 0.25
C ALA A 328 6.84 24.74 0.46
N HIS A 329 5.96 24.58 -0.53
CA HIS A 329 4.59 25.10 -0.42
C HIS A 329 3.77 24.40 0.68
N LEU A 330 3.85 23.08 0.78
CA LEU A 330 3.15 22.31 1.82
C LEU A 330 3.68 22.62 3.23
N THR A 331 4.99 22.81 3.37
CA THR A 331 5.63 23.18 4.64
C THR A 331 5.24 24.60 5.06
N GLU A 332 5.13 25.53 4.11
CA GLU A 332 4.63 26.88 4.39
C GLU A 332 3.14 26.89 4.75
N ALA A 333 2.34 26.05 4.10
CA ALA A 333 0.94 25.85 4.46
C ALA A 333 0.80 25.28 5.88
N LEU A 334 1.60 24.26 6.22
CA LEU A 334 1.65 23.70 7.57
C LEU A 334 2.00 24.78 8.61
N LYS A 335 3.04 25.59 8.36
CA LYS A 335 3.41 26.70 9.27
C LYS A 335 2.22 27.62 9.53
N ARG A 336 1.53 28.00 8.47
CA ARG A 336 0.39 28.91 8.55
C ARG A 336 -0.76 28.33 9.37
N ASP A 337 -1.08 27.05 9.17
CA ASP A 337 -2.14 26.36 9.92
C ASP A 337 -1.77 26.26 11.40
N VAL A 338 -0.51 25.95 11.70
CA VAL A 338 0.04 25.91 13.06
C VAL A 338 0.00 27.30 13.72
N ASP A 339 0.45 28.35 13.03
CA ASP A 339 0.38 29.73 13.51
C ASP A 339 -1.06 30.21 13.74
N GLU A 340 -2.01 29.78 12.91
CA GLU A 340 -3.44 30.08 13.06
C GLU A 340 -4.01 29.37 14.30
N PHE A 341 -3.60 28.11 14.53
CA PHE A 341 -3.94 27.37 15.74
C PHE A 341 -3.43 28.09 16.99
N TYR A 342 -2.14 28.45 17.05
CA TYR A 342 -1.57 29.16 18.21
C TYR A 342 -2.20 30.53 18.46
N ARG A 343 -2.55 31.26 17.40
CA ARG A 343 -3.25 32.56 17.53
C ARG A 343 -4.68 32.41 18.08
N ARG A 344 -5.36 31.30 17.79
CA ARG A 344 -6.75 31.06 18.23
C ARG A 344 -6.87 30.23 19.50
N ALA A 345 -5.84 29.49 19.87
CA ALA A 345 -5.73 28.77 21.13
C ALA A 345 -5.52 29.77 22.28
N THR A 346 -6.62 30.39 22.73
CA THR A 346 -6.59 31.35 23.83
C THR A 346 -6.20 30.69 25.16
N LEU A 347 -5.64 31.48 26.09
CA LEU A 347 -5.36 31.06 27.48
C LEU A 347 -6.58 30.42 28.17
N ARG A 348 -7.80 30.81 27.78
CA ARG A 348 -9.05 30.24 28.30
C ARG A 348 -9.23 28.77 27.91
N LEU A 349 -8.78 28.36 26.73
CA LEU A 349 -8.77 26.96 26.27
C LEU A 349 -7.73 26.13 27.03
N LEU A 350 -6.59 26.73 27.37
CA LEU A 350 -5.54 26.08 28.16
C LEU A 350 -5.97 25.85 29.62
N ILE A 351 -6.78 26.76 30.18
CA ILE A 351 -7.32 26.64 31.55
C ILE A 351 -8.37 25.52 31.67
N SER A 352 -9.12 25.22 30.60
CA SER A 352 -10.13 24.16 30.60
C SER A 352 -9.55 22.74 30.46
N LEU A 353 -8.25 22.61 30.21
CA LEU A 353 -7.62 21.32 29.98
C LEU A 353 -7.09 20.68 31.29
N PRO A 354 -7.07 19.34 31.40
CA PRO A 354 -6.52 18.63 32.56
C PRO A 354 -5.06 19.04 32.81
N PRO A 355 -4.55 19.12 34.05
CA PRO A 355 -3.16 19.55 34.28
C PRO A 355 -2.14 18.63 33.56
N ALA A 356 -1.52 19.15 32.51
CA ALA A 356 -0.48 18.47 31.71
C ALA A 356 0.54 19.49 31.18
N ASN A 357 1.64 18.99 30.60
CA ASN A 357 2.75 19.81 30.10
C ASN A 357 2.46 20.44 28.71
N TYR A 358 1.30 21.10 28.55
CA TYR A 358 0.85 21.62 27.25
C TYR A 358 1.84 22.57 26.59
N ILE A 359 2.47 23.46 27.37
CA ILE A 359 3.41 24.45 26.87
C ILE A 359 4.66 23.74 26.31
N SER A 360 5.23 22.79 27.06
CA SER A 360 6.42 22.06 26.63
C SER A 360 6.17 21.26 25.35
N THR A 361 5.05 20.53 25.26
CA THR A 361 4.71 19.74 24.06
C THR A 361 4.37 20.64 22.86
N SER A 362 3.78 21.82 23.12
CA SER A 362 3.51 22.82 22.10
C SER A 362 4.81 23.42 21.54
N ASP A 363 5.72 23.85 22.41
CA ASP A 363 7.01 24.42 22.02
C ASP A 363 7.85 23.40 21.24
N GLU A 364 7.84 22.13 21.67
CA GLU A 364 8.52 21.04 20.96
C GLU A 364 7.92 20.83 19.55
N PHE A 365 6.60 20.74 19.42
CA PHE A 365 5.94 20.60 18.12
C PHE A 365 6.19 21.81 17.21
N TYR A 366 6.14 23.04 17.74
CA TYR A 366 6.43 24.23 16.95
C TYR A 366 7.90 24.25 16.47
N GLY A 367 8.83 23.87 17.35
CA GLY A 367 10.26 23.78 17.02
C GLY A 367 10.58 22.74 15.94
N THR A 368 9.89 21.58 15.93
CA THR A 368 10.09 20.58 14.87
C THR A 368 9.57 21.06 13.52
N VAL A 369 8.48 21.85 13.49
CA VAL A 369 7.96 22.50 12.29
C VAL A 369 8.92 23.55 11.75
N GLU A 370 9.50 24.41 12.61
CA GLU A 370 10.53 25.38 12.19
C GLU A 370 11.79 24.69 11.64
N ASN A 371 12.25 23.63 12.28
CA ASN A 371 13.38 22.85 11.78
C ASN A 371 13.12 22.29 10.36
N LEU A 372 11.91 21.78 10.07
CA LEU A 372 11.57 21.32 8.72
C LEU A 372 11.57 22.48 7.71
N ILE A 373 11.04 23.65 8.08
CA ILE A 373 11.07 24.84 7.20
C ILE A 373 12.51 25.20 6.85
N ASP A 374 13.40 25.18 7.83
CA ASP A 374 14.81 25.48 7.63
C ASP A 374 15.47 24.42 6.73
N THR A 375 15.26 23.12 6.98
CA THR A 375 15.75 22.04 6.12
C THR A 375 15.28 22.20 4.66
N VAL A 376 14.03 22.62 4.45
CA VAL A 376 13.47 22.85 3.10
C VAL A 376 14.07 24.09 2.44
N ASN A 377 14.20 25.20 3.18
CA ASN A 377 14.76 26.44 2.65
C ASN A 377 16.24 26.33 2.29
N HIS A 378 17.00 25.52 3.04
CA HIS A 378 18.41 25.25 2.78
C HIS A 378 18.64 24.22 1.66
N ASN A 379 17.58 23.68 1.04
CA ASN A 379 17.64 22.61 0.03
C ASN A 379 18.51 21.41 0.49
N GLU A 380 18.35 21.01 1.75
CA GLU A 380 19.11 19.90 2.32
C GLU A 380 18.72 18.55 1.67
N SER A 381 19.49 17.51 1.99
CA SER A 381 19.29 16.21 1.33
C SER A 381 17.89 15.66 1.63
N THR A 382 17.36 14.84 0.72
CA THR A 382 16.07 14.17 0.93
C THR A 382 16.04 13.33 2.22
N GLN A 383 17.19 12.82 2.66
CA GLN A 383 17.29 12.06 3.90
C GLN A 383 17.11 12.96 5.13
N ASP A 384 17.66 14.17 5.11
CA ASP A 384 17.53 15.14 6.20
C ASP A 384 16.09 15.65 6.30
N LEU A 385 15.42 15.89 5.16
CA LEU A 385 13.99 16.21 5.11
C LEU A 385 13.10 15.14 5.76
N ILE A 386 13.42 13.86 5.53
CA ILE A 386 12.68 12.74 6.12
C ILE A 386 12.93 12.67 7.63
N THR A 387 14.18 12.84 8.05
CA THR A 387 14.54 12.89 9.48
C THR A 387 13.79 14.03 10.18
N SER A 388 13.82 15.24 9.61
CA SER A 388 13.07 16.40 10.12
C SER A 388 11.57 16.13 10.19
N PHE A 389 10.99 15.48 9.17
CA PHE A 389 9.58 15.08 9.19
C PHE A 389 9.27 14.02 10.25
N SER A 390 10.18 13.07 10.52
CA SER A 390 9.96 12.04 11.54
C SER A 390 9.79 12.64 12.94
N TYR A 391 10.50 13.73 13.25
CA TYR A 391 10.33 14.49 14.49
C TYR A 391 8.97 15.19 14.55
N ILE A 392 8.46 15.70 13.42
CA ILE A 392 7.09 16.25 13.33
C ILE A 392 6.06 15.14 13.58
N ASP A 393 6.20 13.96 12.97
CA ASP A 393 5.23 12.87 13.13
C ASP A 393 5.16 12.35 14.58
N GLN A 394 6.29 12.35 15.29
CA GLN A 394 6.34 11.99 16.70
C GLN A 394 5.72 13.08 17.58
N SER A 395 6.19 14.33 17.45
CA SER A 395 5.69 15.46 18.25
C SER A 395 4.20 15.76 17.99
N TRP A 396 3.71 15.55 16.76
CA TRP A 396 2.29 15.69 16.42
C TRP A 396 1.40 14.67 17.14
N LYS A 397 1.83 13.42 17.31
CA LYS A 397 1.03 12.40 18.04
C LYS A 397 0.84 12.79 19.51
N GLU A 398 1.90 13.27 20.13
CA GLU A 398 1.87 13.74 21.52
C GLU A 398 1.03 15.02 21.65
N PHE A 399 1.20 15.96 20.71
CA PHE A 399 0.43 17.21 20.68
C PHE A 399 -1.07 16.94 20.44
N SER A 400 -1.41 16.20 19.39
CA SER A 400 -2.80 15.92 19.01
C SER A 400 -3.57 15.18 20.10
N THR A 401 -2.97 14.19 20.77
CA THR A 401 -3.63 13.46 21.86
C THR A 401 -4.00 14.35 23.03
N LEU A 402 -3.14 15.32 23.37
CA LEU A 402 -3.40 16.29 24.43
C LEU A 402 -4.50 17.29 24.03
N PHE A 403 -4.43 17.85 22.82
CA PHE A 403 -5.33 18.91 22.37
C PHE A 403 -6.66 18.43 21.75
N HIS A 404 -6.81 17.14 21.43
CA HIS A 404 -8.11 16.57 21.03
C HIS A 404 -9.11 16.46 22.21
N SER A 405 -8.63 16.61 23.46
CA SER A 405 -9.50 16.68 24.64
C SER A 405 -10.21 18.04 24.81
N VAL A 406 -9.91 19.02 23.93
CA VAL A 406 -10.50 20.36 23.95
C VAL A 406 -11.95 20.33 23.45
N GLU A 407 -12.91 20.81 24.25
CA GLU A 407 -14.34 20.90 23.90
C GLU A 407 -14.70 22.06 22.94
N SER A 408 -13.75 22.56 22.13
CA SER A 408 -13.97 23.68 21.21
C SER A 408 -14.01 23.20 19.76
N PRO A 409 -15.18 23.23 19.10
CA PRO A 409 -15.30 22.82 17.70
C PRO A 409 -14.37 23.59 16.76
N ALA A 410 -14.12 24.88 17.04
CA ALA A 410 -13.24 25.70 16.24
C ALA A 410 -11.76 25.31 16.38
N ALA A 411 -11.33 24.87 17.58
CA ALA A 411 -9.98 24.38 17.81
C ALA A 411 -9.77 23.00 17.18
N LEU A 412 -10.76 22.11 17.32
CA LEU A 412 -10.75 20.79 16.67
C LEU A 412 -10.65 20.91 15.15
N GLN A 413 -11.41 21.82 14.53
CA GLN A 413 -11.29 22.07 13.08
C GLN A 413 -9.90 22.53 12.65
N LEU A 414 -9.16 23.27 13.50
CA LEU A 414 -7.79 23.68 13.19
C LEU A 414 -6.79 22.54 13.40
N LEU A 415 -7.02 21.69 14.40
CA LEU A 415 -6.23 20.46 14.57
C LEU A 415 -6.39 19.52 13.37
N ASP A 416 -7.62 19.36 12.87
CA ASP A 416 -7.89 18.57 11.67
C ASP A 416 -7.15 19.14 10.45
N LYS A 417 -7.10 20.48 10.30
CA LYS A 417 -6.31 21.11 9.22
C LYS A 417 -4.82 20.83 9.34
N VAL A 418 -4.26 20.93 10.55
CA VAL A 418 -2.84 20.63 10.77
C VAL A 418 -2.57 19.15 10.45
N ASN A 419 -3.48 18.25 10.83
CA ASN A 419 -3.39 16.84 10.48
C ASN A 419 -3.39 16.62 8.95
N ASP A 420 -4.32 17.26 8.24
CA ASP A 420 -4.42 17.19 6.77
C ASP A 420 -3.12 17.69 6.10
N SER A 421 -2.53 18.78 6.61
CA SER A 421 -1.27 19.35 6.11
C SER A 421 -0.08 18.42 6.37
N ILE A 422 -0.01 17.77 7.54
CA ILE A 422 0.99 16.75 7.86
C ILE A 422 0.84 15.52 6.96
N ASP A 423 -0.40 15.07 6.71
CA ASP A 423 -0.67 13.95 5.81
C ASP A 423 -0.28 14.27 4.36
N ALA A 424 -0.57 15.48 3.89
CA ALA A 424 -0.13 15.94 2.57
C ALA A 424 1.41 15.96 2.44
N LEU A 425 2.11 16.45 3.46
CA LEU A 425 3.58 16.42 3.51
C LEU A 425 4.12 15.00 3.54
N ARG A 426 3.51 14.10 4.32
CA ARG A 426 3.87 12.68 4.39
C ARG A 426 3.78 12.01 3.02
N ILE A 427 2.66 12.25 2.33
CA ILE A 427 2.39 11.74 0.98
C ILE A 427 3.40 12.31 -0.03
N SER A 428 3.78 13.58 0.10
CA SER A 428 4.80 14.23 -0.75
C SER A 428 6.20 13.67 -0.52
N LEU A 429 6.61 13.47 0.74
CA LEU A 429 7.90 12.92 1.13
C LEU A 429 8.05 11.41 0.89
N ARG A 430 6.95 10.75 0.49
CA ARG A 430 6.85 9.28 0.31
C ARG A 430 7.28 8.52 1.56
N ILE A 431 6.86 9.02 2.72
CA ILE A 431 7.10 8.34 3.99
C ILE A 431 5.96 7.33 4.16
N GLU A 432 6.29 6.05 3.96
CA GLU A 432 5.35 4.94 4.09
C GLU A 432 4.85 4.88 5.55
N GLN A 433 3.53 4.92 5.74
CA GLN A 433 2.93 4.79 7.07
C GLN A 433 3.28 3.42 7.69
N PRO A 434 3.55 3.33 9.00
CA PRO A 434 3.25 2.12 9.75
C PRO A 434 1.72 1.94 9.76
N SER A 435 1.24 1.05 8.89
CA SER A 435 -0.14 0.88 8.47
C SER A 435 -1.02 0.08 9.45
N ASP A 436 -0.97 0.35 10.74
CA ASP A 436 -1.38 -0.70 11.70
C ASP A 436 -2.85 -0.67 12.17
N SER A 437 -3.64 0.39 11.94
CA SER A 437 -5.05 0.43 12.42
C SER A 437 -6.12 0.75 11.38
N ILE A 438 -5.99 1.85 10.62
CA ILE A 438 -7.06 2.34 9.73
C ILE A 438 -7.23 1.45 8.48
N ASN A 439 -6.14 0.88 7.96
CA ASN A 439 -6.21 -0.06 6.84
C ASN A 439 -6.80 -1.41 7.27
N THR A 440 -6.52 -1.86 8.50
CA THR A 440 -7.00 -3.13 9.03
C THR A 440 -8.52 -3.14 9.18
N VAL A 441 -9.12 -2.06 9.68
CA VAL A 441 -10.59 -1.95 9.80
C VAL A 441 -11.25 -1.97 8.42
N LYS A 442 -10.73 -1.22 7.45
CA LYS A 442 -11.25 -1.22 6.06
C LYS A 442 -11.15 -2.61 5.43
N LEU A 443 -10.04 -3.31 5.64
CA LEU A 443 -9.85 -4.69 5.18
C LEU A 443 -10.87 -5.64 5.81
N ILE A 444 -11.13 -5.53 7.11
CA ILE A 444 -12.10 -6.37 7.82
C ILE A 444 -13.53 -6.11 7.34
N VAL A 445 -13.92 -4.85 7.19
CA VAL A 445 -15.24 -4.47 6.65
C VAL A 445 -15.42 -5.05 5.24
N GLY A 446 -14.40 -4.91 4.40
CA GLY A 446 -14.46 -5.47 3.06
C GLY A 446 -14.53 -7.01 3.07
N LEU A 447 -13.87 -7.67 4.02
CA LEU A 447 -13.88 -9.12 4.14
C LEU A 447 -15.25 -9.62 4.57
N GLU A 448 -15.90 -8.94 5.52
CA GLU A 448 -17.28 -9.21 5.88
C GLU A 448 -18.20 -9.08 4.66
N ALA A 449 -18.09 -7.98 3.90
CA ALA A 449 -18.88 -7.76 2.69
C ALA A 449 -18.68 -8.89 1.64
N GLN A 450 -17.43 -9.32 1.41
CA GLN A 450 -17.16 -10.44 0.50
C GLN A 450 -17.67 -11.77 1.06
N SER A 451 -17.64 -11.99 2.38
CA SER A 451 -18.19 -13.20 3.01
C SER A 451 -19.72 -13.27 2.84
N ALA A 452 -20.43 -12.14 2.94
CA ALA A 452 -21.85 -12.05 2.66
C ALA A 452 -22.16 -12.32 1.18
N GLN A 453 -21.38 -11.72 0.27
CA GLN A 453 -21.51 -11.98 -1.17
C GLN A 453 -21.31 -13.46 -1.50
N LEU A 454 -20.30 -14.10 -0.91
CA LEU A 454 -20.05 -15.53 -1.06
C LEU A 454 -21.25 -16.37 -0.59
N SER A 455 -21.85 -16.01 0.55
CA SER A 455 -23.03 -16.71 1.07
C SER A 455 -24.20 -16.64 0.08
N ILE A 456 -24.46 -15.48 -0.50
CA ILE A 456 -25.54 -15.29 -1.49
C ILE A 456 -25.30 -16.16 -2.72
N VAL A 457 -24.09 -16.10 -3.30
CA VAL A 457 -23.76 -16.86 -4.52
C VAL A 457 -23.77 -18.37 -4.25
N ALA A 458 -23.28 -18.80 -3.08
CA ALA A 458 -23.28 -20.21 -2.72
C ALA A 458 -24.69 -20.75 -2.41
N GLU A 459 -25.58 -19.94 -1.84
CA GLU A 459 -26.99 -20.32 -1.67
C GLU A 459 -27.69 -20.50 -3.01
N GLN A 460 -27.41 -19.64 -4.00
CA GLN A 460 -27.93 -19.78 -5.36
C GLN A 460 -27.42 -21.07 -6.03
N TRP A 461 -26.13 -21.37 -5.88
CA TRP A 461 -25.55 -22.63 -6.35
C TRP A 461 -26.22 -23.86 -5.70
N LEU A 462 -26.31 -23.88 -4.37
CA LEU A 462 -26.88 -24.99 -3.60
C LEU A 462 -28.41 -25.11 -3.72
N ALA A 463 -29.09 -24.10 -4.25
CA ALA A 463 -30.49 -24.18 -4.64
C ALA A 463 -30.65 -24.85 -6.02
N THR A 464 -29.70 -24.61 -6.93
CA THR A 464 -29.70 -25.14 -8.29
C THR A 464 -29.26 -26.60 -8.34
N GLU A 465 -28.24 -26.94 -7.56
CA GLU A 465 -27.70 -28.28 -7.42
C GLU A 465 -27.91 -28.73 -5.97
N SER A 466 -28.46 -29.92 -5.74
CA SER A 466 -28.62 -30.48 -4.39
C SER A 466 -27.58 -31.56 -4.12
N PRO A 467 -26.30 -31.19 -3.94
CA PRO A 467 -25.26 -32.16 -3.65
C PRO A 467 -25.46 -32.78 -2.26
N SER A 468 -25.00 -34.02 -2.09
CA SER A 468 -25.02 -34.74 -0.80
C SER A 468 -24.31 -33.97 0.33
N PHE A 469 -23.40 -33.05 -0.02
CA PHE A 469 -22.63 -32.21 0.90
C PHE A 469 -23.22 -30.80 1.12
N ARG A 470 -24.47 -30.54 0.69
CA ARG A 470 -25.13 -29.22 0.79
C ARG A 470 -25.10 -28.63 2.19
N ARG A 471 -25.59 -29.38 3.20
CA ARG A 471 -25.63 -28.91 4.60
C ARG A 471 -24.24 -28.54 5.11
N SER A 472 -23.27 -29.45 4.92
CA SER A 472 -21.88 -29.23 5.33
C SER A 472 -21.22 -28.03 4.64
N THR A 473 -21.70 -27.62 3.46
CA THR A 473 -21.20 -26.41 2.75
C THR A 473 -21.86 -25.15 3.26
N GLN A 474 -23.17 -25.17 3.49
CA GLN A 474 -23.88 -24.06 4.13
C GLN A 474 -23.32 -23.79 5.53
N ASP A 475 -23.05 -24.83 6.30
CA ASP A 475 -22.50 -24.71 7.66
C ASP A 475 -21.11 -24.08 7.64
N ALA A 476 -20.22 -24.51 6.74
CA ALA A 476 -18.88 -23.94 6.61
C ALA A 476 -18.90 -22.46 6.17
N ILE A 477 -19.80 -22.09 5.26
CA ILE A 477 -19.93 -20.71 4.78
C ILE A 477 -20.53 -19.79 5.86
N ARG A 478 -21.52 -20.29 6.61
CA ARG A 478 -22.09 -19.58 7.77
C ARG A 478 -21.05 -19.40 8.87
N GLU A 479 -20.26 -20.43 9.16
CA GLU A 479 -19.13 -20.36 10.10
C GLU A 479 -18.14 -19.26 9.67
N PHE A 480 -17.72 -19.25 8.40
CA PHE A 480 -16.81 -18.24 7.88
C PHE A 480 -17.39 -16.81 7.99
N SER A 481 -18.64 -16.61 7.58
CA SER A 481 -19.31 -15.31 7.67
C SER A 481 -19.48 -14.84 9.11
N ALA A 482 -19.80 -15.74 10.04
CA ALA A 482 -19.93 -15.43 11.45
C ALA A 482 -18.59 -14.99 12.07
N ILE A 483 -17.49 -15.66 11.73
CA ILE A 483 -16.15 -15.28 12.20
C ILE A 483 -15.74 -13.92 11.61
N ALA A 484 -16.04 -13.65 10.33
CA ALA A 484 -15.76 -12.36 9.70
C ALA A 484 -16.52 -11.21 10.38
N HIS A 485 -17.81 -11.41 10.67
CA HIS A 485 -18.63 -10.45 11.39
C HIS A 485 -18.11 -10.19 12.82
N GLU A 486 -17.74 -11.25 13.55
CA GLU A 486 -17.19 -11.10 14.90
C GLU A 486 -15.85 -10.36 14.90
N LEU A 487 -14.99 -10.63 13.91
CA LEU A 487 -13.74 -9.88 13.73
C LEU A 487 -14.00 -8.39 13.47
N HIS A 488 -15.00 -8.04 12.66
CA HIS A 488 -15.42 -6.66 12.47
C HIS A 488 -15.89 -6.03 13.79
N ARG A 489 -16.75 -6.71 14.55
CA ARG A 489 -17.22 -6.21 15.85
C ARG A 489 -16.08 -5.97 16.84
N ILE A 490 -15.07 -6.84 16.87
CA ILE A 490 -13.88 -6.68 17.72
C ILE A 490 -13.08 -5.45 17.29
N SER A 491 -12.93 -5.22 15.98
CA SER A 491 -12.19 -4.08 15.44
C SER A 491 -12.83 -2.72 15.77
N LEU A 492 -14.14 -2.69 16.02
CA LEU A 492 -14.87 -1.48 16.41
C LEU A 492 -14.79 -1.15 17.91
N ARG A 493 -14.28 -2.06 18.75
CA ARG A 493 -14.15 -1.81 20.20
C ARG A 493 -12.86 -1.05 20.50
N GLN A 494 -12.95 0.05 21.25
CA GLN A 494 -11.76 0.75 21.76
C GLN A 494 -11.61 0.51 23.27
N PRO A 495 -10.44 0.05 23.76
CA PRO A 495 -9.24 -0.36 23.01
C PRO A 495 -9.38 -1.74 22.33
N VAL A 496 -8.76 -1.92 21.16
CA VAL A 496 -8.80 -3.20 20.41
C VAL A 496 -7.83 -4.20 21.05
N PRO A 497 -8.31 -5.35 21.57
CA PRO A 497 -7.43 -6.39 22.08
C PRO A 497 -6.74 -7.15 20.92
N MET A 498 -5.52 -6.75 20.56
CA MET A 498 -4.76 -7.33 19.43
C MET A 498 -4.56 -8.85 19.52
N ALA A 499 -4.43 -9.40 20.73
CA ALA A 499 -4.36 -10.85 20.93
C ALA A 499 -5.62 -11.57 20.45
N LEU A 500 -6.80 -11.01 20.74
CA LEU A 500 -8.09 -11.55 20.31
C LEU A 500 -8.27 -11.41 18.79
N MET A 501 -7.83 -10.29 18.22
CA MET A 501 -7.84 -10.03 16.79
C MET A 501 -6.99 -11.04 16.00
N ARG A 502 -5.80 -11.39 16.52
CA ARG A 502 -4.94 -12.44 15.94
C ARG A 502 -5.57 -13.83 16.01
N THR A 503 -6.18 -14.18 17.13
CA THR A 503 -6.86 -15.47 17.29
C THR A 503 -8.02 -15.59 16.31
N LYS A 504 -8.87 -14.56 16.24
CA LYS A 504 -10.02 -14.56 15.32
C LYS A 504 -9.62 -14.50 13.86
N SER A 505 -8.55 -13.78 13.54
CA SER A 505 -7.96 -13.81 12.20
C SER A 505 -7.47 -15.22 11.84
N SER A 506 -6.82 -15.94 12.76
CA SER A 506 -6.38 -17.33 12.57
C SER A 506 -7.54 -18.30 12.34
N GLU A 507 -8.60 -18.21 13.16
CA GLU A 507 -9.84 -18.99 12.98
C GLU A 507 -10.48 -18.71 11.61
N LEU A 508 -10.47 -17.46 11.16
CA LEU A 508 -10.99 -17.05 9.87
C LEU A 508 -10.22 -17.68 8.70
N PHE A 509 -8.88 -17.80 8.79
CA PHE A 509 -8.09 -18.52 7.78
C PHE A 509 -8.47 -20.00 7.72
N GLU A 510 -8.55 -20.67 8.86
CA GLU A 510 -8.88 -22.10 8.91
C GLU A 510 -10.27 -22.40 8.35
N SER A 511 -11.24 -21.55 8.69
CA SER A 511 -12.60 -21.63 8.14
C SER A 511 -12.60 -21.41 6.62
N TRP A 512 -11.80 -20.46 6.12
CA TRP A 512 -11.66 -20.21 4.68
C TRP A 512 -11.19 -21.44 3.90
N PHE A 513 -10.20 -22.19 4.40
CA PHE A 513 -9.75 -23.42 3.72
C PHE A 513 -10.87 -24.43 3.53
N ARG A 514 -11.72 -24.62 4.55
CA ARG A 514 -12.87 -25.54 4.49
C ARG A 514 -13.89 -25.08 3.44
N VAL A 515 -14.15 -23.77 3.39
CA VAL A 515 -15.06 -23.18 2.40
C VAL A 515 -14.48 -23.33 0.99
N HIS A 516 -13.21 -22.95 0.80
CA HIS A 516 -12.53 -23.01 -0.49
C HIS A 516 -12.51 -24.42 -1.07
N GLU A 517 -12.22 -25.45 -0.26
CA GLU A 517 -12.24 -26.84 -0.70
C GLU A 517 -13.62 -27.23 -1.25
N LYS A 518 -14.70 -26.80 -0.58
CA LYS A 518 -16.07 -27.15 -0.95
C LYS A 518 -16.55 -26.40 -2.19
N ILE A 519 -16.30 -25.09 -2.29
CA ILE A 519 -16.69 -24.30 -3.47
C ILE A 519 -15.87 -24.68 -4.72
N SER A 520 -14.66 -25.22 -4.55
CA SER A 520 -13.85 -25.70 -5.68
C SER A 520 -14.46 -26.89 -6.42
N ARG A 521 -15.42 -27.59 -5.79
CA ARG A 521 -16.19 -28.71 -6.38
C ARG A 521 -17.43 -28.25 -7.15
N CYS A 522 -17.68 -26.95 -7.25
CA CYS A 522 -18.78 -26.40 -8.03
C CYS A 522 -18.49 -26.56 -9.53
N GLU A 523 -19.39 -27.21 -10.26
CA GLU A 523 -19.33 -27.37 -11.73
C GLU A 523 -20.42 -26.57 -12.46
N THR A 524 -21.26 -25.84 -11.73
CA THR A 524 -22.43 -25.14 -12.26
C THR A 524 -22.09 -23.76 -12.85
N ARG A 525 -23.12 -23.01 -13.27
CA ARG A 525 -22.98 -21.67 -13.85
C ARG A 525 -22.31 -20.69 -12.87
N GLU A 526 -22.55 -20.86 -11.58
CA GLU A 526 -22.09 -20.01 -10.47
C GLU A 526 -20.60 -20.17 -10.16
N LYS A 527 -19.93 -21.20 -10.70
CA LYS A 527 -18.50 -21.50 -10.49
C LYS A 527 -17.60 -20.28 -10.62
N TYR A 528 -17.84 -19.44 -11.63
CA TYR A 528 -17.03 -18.25 -11.89
C TYR A 528 -17.18 -17.19 -10.79
N GLN A 529 -18.43 -16.86 -10.41
CA GLN A 529 -18.69 -15.87 -9.37
C GLN A 529 -18.13 -16.34 -8.02
N LEU A 530 -18.22 -17.64 -7.72
CA LEU A 530 -17.61 -18.23 -6.53
C LEU A 530 -16.08 -18.12 -6.56
N GLN A 531 -15.45 -18.33 -7.71
CA GLN A 531 -13.99 -18.26 -7.86
C GLN A 531 -13.45 -16.84 -7.82
N GLU A 532 -14.11 -15.88 -8.48
CA GLU A 532 -13.75 -14.47 -8.40
C GLU A 532 -13.84 -13.97 -6.95
N THR A 533 -14.94 -14.31 -6.26
CA THR A 533 -15.12 -14.00 -4.84
C THR A 533 -14.05 -14.70 -3.99
N ALA A 534 -13.68 -15.94 -4.33
CA ALA A 534 -12.63 -16.67 -3.64
C ALA A 534 -11.23 -16.07 -3.81
N VAL A 535 -10.88 -15.58 -5.00
CA VAL A 535 -9.62 -14.87 -5.25
C VAL A 535 -9.57 -13.61 -4.38
N ARG A 536 -10.65 -12.80 -4.38
CA ARG A 536 -10.74 -11.58 -3.57
C ARG A 536 -10.62 -11.88 -2.08
N ILE A 537 -11.38 -12.83 -1.56
CA ILE A 537 -11.31 -13.23 -0.14
C ILE A 537 -9.92 -13.71 0.21
N THR A 538 -9.30 -14.54 -0.62
CA THR A 538 -7.94 -15.06 -0.39
C THR A 538 -6.91 -13.92 -0.34
N GLN A 539 -7.02 -12.92 -1.22
CA GLN A 539 -6.16 -11.74 -1.21
C GLN A 539 -6.35 -10.91 0.07
N MET A 540 -7.60 -10.61 0.42
CA MET A 540 -7.92 -9.81 1.62
C MET A 540 -7.51 -10.52 2.91
N LEU A 541 -7.62 -11.84 2.95
CA LEU A 541 -7.10 -12.66 4.03
C LEU A 541 -5.58 -12.55 4.13
N MET A 542 -4.85 -12.62 3.01
CA MET A 542 -3.39 -12.38 3.04
C MET A 542 -3.08 -11.00 3.62
N ASP A 543 -3.73 -9.94 3.13
CA ASP A 543 -3.54 -8.57 3.61
C ASP A 543 -3.88 -8.41 5.10
N LEU A 544 -4.97 -9.03 5.56
CA LEU A 544 -5.38 -9.04 6.97
C LEU A 544 -4.35 -9.75 7.87
N ARG A 545 -3.73 -10.85 7.39
CA ARG A 545 -2.67 -11.53 8.15
C ARG A 545 -1.46 -10.64 8.34
N TYR A 546 -1.12 -9.88 7.31
CA TYR A 546 0.01 -8.97 7.34
C TYR A 546 -0.26 -7.77 8.25
N ALA A 547 -1.51 -7.32 8.35
CA ALA A 547 -1.93 -6.21 9.19
C ALA A 547 -2.11 -6.56 10.69
N THR A 548 -2.39 -7.82 11.03
CA THR A 548 -2.66 -8.25 12.42
C THR A 548 -1.42 -8.80 13.16
N LYS A 549 -0.27 -8.85 12.50
CA LYS A 549 0.93 -9.52 13.03
C LYS A 549 1.84 -8.63 13.86
#